data_AF-A0A7Y8TX26-F1
#
_entry.id   AF-A0A7Y8TX26-F1
#
_cell.length_a   1.000
_cell.length_b   1.000
_cell.length_c   1.000
_cell.angle_alpha   90.00
_cell.angle_beta   90.00
_cell.angle_gamma   90.00
#
_symmetry.space_group_name_H-M   'P 1'
#
loop_
_entity.id
_entity.type
_entity.pdbx_description
1 polymer ?
#
loop_
_entity_poly.entity_id
_entity_poly.type
_entity_poly.pdbx_seq_one_letter_code
_entity_poly.pdbx_strand_id
1 'polypeptide(L)'
;MLKMMDVLEHNLVQNFSHSLNQASDQLDELLNQSILNTSEEQLRNVMSAFFKREDALEAAQALDICQEDLQSLQAGLALKDEHLCDTAKIVALCLALETDSLAQVEIPDCLQDYPM
;
A
#
# COMPACT_ATOMS: atom_id res chain seq x y z
N MET A 1 14.05 13.20 -7.22
CA MET A 1 13.17 12.02 -7.13
C MET A 1 12.24 12.27 -5.96
N LEU A 2 10.94 12.44 -6.19
CA LEU A 2 9.97 12.49 -5.08
C LEU A 2 9.95 11.11 -4.45
N LYS A 3 10.31 11.02 -3.16
CA LYS A 3 10.06 9.81 -2.37
C LYS A 3 8.56 9.73 -2.13
N MET A 4 7.97 8.55 -2.13
CA MET A 4 6.55 8.36 -1.86
C MET A 4 6.18 8.84 -0.45
N MET A 5 7.15 8.86 0.47
CA MET A 5 7.07 9.53 1.78
C MET A 5 6.93 11.07 1.74
N ASP A 6 7.27 11.72 0.63
CA ASP A 6 7.06 13.17 0.42
C ASP A 6 5.63 13.44 -0.08
N VAL A 7 5.05 12.42 -0.72
CA VAL A 7 3.71 12.40 -1.30
C VAL A 7 2.64 12.09 -0.26
N LEU A 8 2.93 11.12 0.61
CA LEU A 8 2.09 10.68 1.72
C LEU A 8 2.58 11.39 2.98
N GLU A 9 1.67 12.01 3.74
CA GLU A 9 2.06 12.80 4.91
C GLU A 9 2.98 12.01 5.85
N HIS A 10 4.00 12.67 6.39
CA HIS A 10 4.96 12.08 7.33
C HIS A 10 4.27 11.40 8.53
N ASN A 11 3.06 11.88 8.87
CA ASN A 11 2.19 11.29 9.86
C ASN A 11 1.72 9.88 9.47
N LEU A 12 1.31 9.66 8.22
CA LEU A 12 0.94 8.32 7.75
C LEU A 12 2.12 7.36 7.86
N VAL A 13 3.32 7.76 7.40
CA VAL A 13 4.52 6.90 7.42
C VAL A 13 4.88 6.47 8.84
N GLN A 14 4.82 7.40 9.80
CA GLN A 14 5.09 7.13 11.21
C GLN A 14 4.03 6.24 11.86
N ASN A 15 2.75 6.51 11.60
CA ASN A 15 1.66 5.71 12.12
C ASN A 15 1.57 4.35 11.42
N PHE A 16 2.00 4.24 10.17
CA PHE A 16 1.96 3.00 9.39
C PHE A 16 2.76 1.90 10.08
N SER A 17 4.04 2.13 10.42
CA SER A 17 4.85 1.10 11.09
C SER A 17 4.31 0.72 12.48
N HIS A 18 3.62 1.64 13.15
CA HIS A 18 3.03 1.44 14.46
C HIS A 18 1.71 0.66 14.37
N SER A 19 0.81 1.07 13.48
CA SER A 19 -0.47 0.44 13.17
C SER A 19 -0.33 -0.85 12.35
N LEU A 20 0.82 -1.13 11.77
CA LEU A 20 1.08 -2.42 11.15
C LEU A 20 1.45 -3.49 12.20
N ASN A 21 2.03 -3.06 13.32
CA ASN A 21 2.25 -3.90 14.51
C ASN A 21 1.01 -4.02 15.41
N GLN A 22 0.03 -3.12 15.29
CA GLN A 22 -1.21 -3.14 16.07
C GLN A 22 -2.43 -3.36 15.18
N ALA A 23 -3.15 -4.46 15.38
CA ALA A 23 -4.46 -4.82 14.79
C ALA A 23 -4.97 -3.95 13.61
N SER A 24 -5.02 -4.56 12.43
CA SER A 24 -5.16 -4.00 11.08
C SER A 24 -6.25 -2.96 10.79
N ASP A 25 -7.30 -2.82 11.61
CA ASP A 25 -8.41 -1.87 11.36
C ASP A 25 -7.95 -0.41 11.34
N GLN A 26 -7.04 -0.02 12.23
CA GLN A 26 -6.58 1.37 12.31
C GLN A 26 -5.73 1.77 11.09
N LEU A 27 -5.00 0.82 10.52
CA LEU A 27 -4.17 1.03 9.35
C LEU A 27 -5.03 1.28 8.11
N ASP A 28 -6.15 0.56 7.97
CA ASP A 28 -7.08 0.73 6.85
C ASP A 28 -7.74 2.13 6.87
N GLU A 29 -8.22 2.57 8.03
CA GLU A 29 -8.78 3.93 8.18
C GLU A 29 -7.75 5.03 7.91
N LEU A 30 -6.50 4.85 8.35
CA LEU A 30 -5.41 5.81 8.12
C LEU A 30 -5.06 5.90 6.64
N LEU A 31 -4.95 4.76 5.95
CA LEU A 31 -4.68 4.70 4.52
C LEU A 31 -5.81 5.33 3.72
N ASN A 32 -7.07 4.96 4.00
CA ASN A 32 -8.23 5.52 3.33
C ASN A 32 -8.29 7.03 3.48
N GLN A 33 -8.09 7.55 4.69
CA GLN A 33 -8.02 8.99 4.91
C GLN A 33 -6.85 9.63 4.18
N SER A 34 -5.67 9.01 4.19
CA SER A 34 -4.52 9.58 3.47
C SER A 34 -4.76 9.61 1.97
N ILE A 35 -5.34 8.57 1.38
CA ILE A 35 -5.67 8.51 -0.05
C ILE A 35 -6.71 9.56 -0.40
N LEU A 36 -7.74 9.72 0.42
CA LEU A 36 -8.78 10.74 0.23
C LEU A 36 -8.20 12.16 0.30
N ASN A 37 -7.26 12.41 1.23
CA ASN A 37 -6.59 13.72 1.39
C ASN A 37 -5.46 13.96 0.38
N THR A 38 -4.86 12.91 -0.18
CA THR A 38 -3.77 13.01 -1.17
C THR A 38 -4.31 13.39 -2.54
N SER A 39 -3.61 14.24 -3.30
CA SER A 39 -4.09 14.64 -4.63
C SER A 39 -4.10 13.48 -5.64
N GLU A 40 -4.99 13.49 -6.63
CA GLU A 40 -5.04 12.43 -7.65
C GLU A 40 -3.73 12.34 -8.48
N GLU A 41 -3.05 13.46 -8.71
CA GLU A 41 -1.73 13.47 -9.34
C GLU A 41 -0.70 12.69 -8.52
N GLN A 42 -0.73 12.90 -7.21
CA GLN A 42 0.15 12.23 -6.26
C GLN A 42 -0.14 10.73 -6.23
N LEU A 43 -1.40 10.32 -6.16
CA LEU A 43 -1.80 8.91 -6.25
C LEU A 43 -1.41 8.29 -7.60
N ARG A 44 -1.58 9.00 -8.72
CA ARG A 44 -1.11 8.53 -10.04
C ARG A 44 0.40 8.35 -10.10
N ASN A 45 1.14 9.24 -9.45
CA ASN A 45 2.59 9.12 -9.37
C ASN A 45 3.00 7.91 -8.52
N VAL A 46 2.27 7.65 -7.43
CA VAL A 46 2.43 6.47 -6.58
C VAL A 46 2.17 5.20 -7.37
N MET A 47 1.03 5.10 -8.05
CA MET A 47 0.70 3.96 -8.92
C MET A 47 1.76 3.79 -10.00
N SER A 48 2.15 4.86 -10.70
CA SER A 48 3.19 4.81 -11.72
C SER A 48 4.54 4.35 -11.19
N ALA A 49 4.90 4.72 -9.95
CA ALA A 49 6.11 4.25 -9.30
C ALA A 49 6.02 2.77 -8.93
N PHE A 50 4.88 2.32 -8.44
CA PHE A 50 4.61 0.91 -8.16
C PHE A 50 4.71 0.08 -9.45
N PHE A 51 4.00 0.45 -10.52
CA PHE A 51 4.01 -0.25 -11.81
C PHE A 51 5.35 -0.21 -12.55
N LYS A 52 6.29 0.66 -12.16
CA LYS A 52 7.66 0.64 -12.69
C LYS A 52 8.53 -0.46 -12.10
N ARG A 53 8.08 -1.10 -11.02
CA ARG A 53 8.79 -2.20 -10.39
C ARG A 53 8.58 -3.48 -11.19
N GLU A 54 9.62 -4.31 -11.27
CA GLU A 54 9.54 -5.62 -11.92
C GLU A 54 8.56 -6.55 -11.19
N ASP A 55 8.45 -6.40 -9.86
CA ASP A 55 7.55 -7.20 -9.01
C ASP A 55 6.11 -6.66 -8.96
N ALA A 56 5.77 -5.56 -9.64
CA ALA A 56 4.46 -4.91 -9.49
C ALA A 56 3.27 -5.84 -9.76
N LEU A 57 3.38 -6.68 -10.80
CA LEU A 57 2.36 -7.66 -11.18
C LEU A 57 2.26 -8.82 -10.19
N GLU A 58 3.39 -9.26 -9.64
CA GLU A 58 3.43 -10.33 -8.63
C GLU A 58 2.87 -9.82 -7.30
N ALA A 59 3.28 -8.63 -6.88
CA ALA A 59 2.80 -7.95 -5.70
C ALA A 59 1.30 -7.67 -5.76
N ALA A 60 0.80 -7.18 -6.90
CA ALA A 60 -0.63 -6.95 -7.07
C ALA A 60 -1.45 -8.25 -7.04
N GLN A 61 -0.94 -9.33 -7.64
CA GLN A 61 -1.55 -10.66 -7.51
C GLN A 61 -1.54 -11.15 -6.05
N ALA A 62 -0.45 -10.94 -5.32
CA ALA A 62 -0.34 -11.30 -3.91
C ALA A 62 -1.31 -10.49 -3.02
N LEU A 63 -1.69 -9.28 -3.46
CA LEU A 63 -2.69 -8.42 -2.81
C LEU A 63 -4.15 -8.73 -3.24
N ASP A 64 -4.35 -9.79 -4.04
CA ASP A 64 -5.65 -10.20 -4.57
C ASP A 64 -6.29 -9.12 -5.46
N ILE A 65 -5.47 -8.35 -6.19
CA ILE A 65 -5.92 -7.30 -7.11
C ILE A 65 -6.03 -7.89 -8.52
N CYS A 66 -7.22 -7.79 -9.11
CA CYS A 66 -7.45 -8.26 -10.48
C CYS A 66 -6.67 -7.43 -11.51
N GLN A 67 -6.27 -8.07 -12.61
CA GLN A 67 -5.56 -7.37 -13.70
C GLN A 67 -6.39 -6.26 -14.36
N GLU A 68 -7.71 -6.41 -14.35
CA GLU A 68 -8.64 -5.40 -14.89
C GLU A 68 -8.61 -4.13 -14.03
N ASP A 69 -8.65 -4.28 -12.70
CA ASP A 69 -8.46 -3.19 -11.74
C ASP A 69 -7.06 -2.58 -11.82
N LEU A 70 -6.01 -3.39 -12.05
CA LEU A 70 -4.65 -2.87 -12.22
C LEU A 70 -4.54 -1.90 -13.39
N GLN A 71 -5.22 -2.15 -14.51
CA GLN A 71 -5.19 -1.22 -15.64
C GLN A 71 -5.89 0.10 -15.30
N SER A 72 -7.01 0.04 -14.58
CA SER A 72 -7.70 1.22 -14.06
C SER A 72 -6.84 2.00 -13.07
N LEU A 73 -6.19 1.31 -12.12
CA LEU A 73 -5.26 1.87 -11.15
C LEU A 73 -4.04 2.51 -11.84
N GLN A 74 -3.46 1.85 -12.84
CA GLN A 74 -2.34 2.37 -13.64
C GLN A 74 -2.74 3.62 -14.42
N ALA A 75 -3.95 3.64 -14.97
CA ALA A 75 -4.52 4.81 -15.65
C ALA A 75 -4.90 5.93 -14.66
N GLY A 76 -4.94 5.64 -13.35
CA GLY A 76 -5.36 6.55 -12.30
C GLY A 76 -6.85 6.84 -12.31
N LEU A 77 -7.65 5.87 -12.75
CA LEU A 77 -9.10 5.94 -12.75
C LEU A 77 -9.65 5.53 -11.40
N ALA A 78 -10.66 6.26 -10.90
CA ALA A 78 -11.42 5.93 -9.69
C ALA A 78 -10.60 5.52 -8.44
N LEU A 79 -9.36 6.04 -8.30
CA LEU A 79 -8.43 5.68 -7.22
C LEU A 79 -8.96 5.96 -5.80
N LYS A 80 -9.94 6.85 -5.68
CA LYS A 80 -10.54 7.26 -4.40
C LYS A 80 -11.98 6.77 -4.21
N ASP A 81 -12.49 6.05 -5.19
CA ASP A 81 -13.91 5.70 -5.28
C ASP A 81 -14.03 4.17 -5.37
N GLU A 82 -14.29 3.62 -6.56
CA GLU A 82 -14.41 2.18 -6.80
C GLU A 82 -13.13 1.39 -6.43
N HIS A 83 -11.95 1.97 -6.66
CA HIS A 83 -10.66 1.31 -6.39
C HIS A 83 -9.96 1.83 -5.13
N LEU A 84 -10.69 2.45 -4.19
CA LEU A 84 -10.09 2.96 -2.94
C LEU A 84 -9.37 1.85 -2.17
N CYS A 85 -10.01 0.68 -2.04
CA CYS A 85 -9.45 -0.46 -1.30
C CYS A 85 -8.16 -0.97 -1.96
N ASP A 86 -8.14 -1.13 -3.29
CA ASP A 86 -6.94 -1.62 -3.98
C ASP A 86 -5.83 -0.56 -4.01
N THR A 87 -6.20 0.71 -4.13
CA THR A 87 -5.26 1.84 -3.96
C THR A 87 -4.63 1.80 -2.57
N ALA A 88 -5.41 1.53 -1.52
CA ALA A 88 -4.93 1.40 -0.15
C ALA A 88 -3.96 0.25 0.03
N LYS A 89 -4.25 -0.92 -0.55
CA LYS A 89 -3.34 -2.07 -0.54
C LYS A 89 -2.01 -1.75 -1.22
N ILE A 90 -2.03 -1.12 -2.40
CA ILE A 90 -0.81 -0.76 -3.13
C ILE A 90 -0.01 0.30 -2.37
N VAL A 91 -0.67 1.32 -1.85
CA VAL A 91 -0.05 2.38 -1.04
C VAL A 91 0.59 1.79 0.22
N ALA A 92 -0.13 0.92 0.92
CA ALA A 92 0.37 0.22 2.10
C ALA A 92 1.63 -0.58 1.78
N LEU A 93 1.61 -1.35 0.70
CA LEU A 93 2.75 -2.14 0.27
C LEU A 93 3.95 -1.27 -0.07
N CYS A 94 3.74 -0.19 -0.85
CA CYS A 94 4.82 0.73 -1.19
C CYS A 94 5.41 1.41 0.04
N LEU A 95 4.57 1.86 0.97
CA LEU A 95 5.01 2.40 2.25
C LEU A 95 5.86 1.37 3.01
N ALA A 96 5.38 0.14 3.13
CA ALA A 96 6.09 -0.92 3.85
C ALA A 96 7.46 -1.25 3.26
N LEU A 97 7.60 -1.10 1.94
CA LEU A 97 8.85 -1.33 1.21
C LEU A 97 9.82 -0.14 1.35
N GLU A 98 9.31 1.09 1.42
CA GLU A 98 10.14 2.27 1.65
C GLU A 98 10.53 2.46 3.12
N THR A 99 9.66 2.10 4.06
CA THR A 99 9.93 2.18 5.50
C THR A 99 10.71 0.97 6.02
N ASP A 100 10.95 -0.04 5.17
CA ASP A 100 11.44 -1.36 5.59
C ASP A 100 10.56 -1.97 6.70
N SER A 101 9.30 -1.51 6.83
CA SER A 101 8.40 -1.96 7.89
C SER A 101 8.04 -3.43 7.73
N LEU A 102 8.04 -3.95 6.49
CA LEU A 102 7.88 -5.39 6.22
C LEU A 102 8.95 -6.25 6.91
N ALA A 103 10.18 -5.76 7.01
CA ALA A 103 11.26 -6.48 7.71
C ALA A 103 11.13 -6.38 9.24
N GLN A 104 10.38 -5.37 9.72
CA GLN A 104 10.11 -5.15 11.15
C GLN A 104 8.79 -5.77 11.62
N VAL A 105 7.98 -6.32 10.71
CA VAL A 105 6.88 -7.20 11.10
C VAL A 105 7.50 -8.46 11.64
N GLU A 106 7.54 -8.57 12.97
CA GLU A 106 7.77 -9.85 13.61
C GLU A 106 6.66 -10.77 13.14
N ILE A 107 6.95 -11.63 12.15
CA ILE A 107 6.08 -12.77 11.84
C ILE A 107 6.04 -13.56 13.14
N PRO A 108 4.91 -13.58 13.88
CA PRO A 108 4.88 -14.29 15.13
C PRO A 108 5.24 -15.74 14.84
N ASP A 109 6.16 -16.27 15.64
CA ASP A 109 6.71 -17.64 15.56
C ASP A 109 5.64 -18.75 15.61
N CYS A 110 4.36 -18.38 15.73
CA CYS A 110 3.17 -19.23 15.68
C CYS A 110 2.94 -19.92 14.31
N LEU A 111 3.69 -19.57 13.26
CA LEU A 111 3.67 -20.28 11.97
C LEU A 111 4.63 -21.48 11.90
N GLN A 112 5.38 -21.78 12.97
CA GLN A 112 6.22 -22.99 13.02
C GLN A 112 5.43 -24.30 13.23
N ASP A 113 4.14 -24.23 13.56
CA ASP A 113 3.29 -25.41 13.84
C ASP A 113 2.25 -25.68 12.74
N TYR A 114 2.51 -25.27 11.49
CA TYR A 114 1.70 -25.74 10.36
C TYR A 114 2.24 -27.10 9.90
N PRO A 115 1.54 -28.22 10.13
CA PRO A 115 1.97 -29.50 9.57
C PRO A 115 1.85 -29.42 8.04
N MET A 116 2.95 -29.75 7.35
CA MET A 116 2.97 -30.02 5.90
C MET A 116 1.92 -31.06 5.50
#